data_AF-A0A5N9AEK4-F1
#
_entry.id   AF-A0A5N9AEK4-F1
#
_cell.length_a   1.000
_cell.length_b   1.000
_cell.length_c   1.000
_cell.angle_alpha   90.00
_cell.angle_beta   90.00
_cell.angle_gamma   90.00
#
_symmetry.space_group_name_H-M   'P 1'
#
loop_
_entity.id
_entity.type
_entity.pdbx_description
1 polymer ?
#
loop_
_entity_poly.entity_id
_entity_poly.type
_entity_poly.pdbx_seq_one_letter_code
_entity_poly.pdbx_strand_id
1 'polypeptide(L)'
;MNQNSWNGAGRLTKDAEFTTTKKGTPMSKFRLAVNDRRMDDTLFINVLCFGKMAESLNPMLLKGRLVSITGKLKIDDYEDENQNKRSSVCIMADEISLGPDPSTITKRTTSEDGSSPF
;
A
#
# COMPACT_ATOMS: atom_id res chain seq x y z
N MET A 1 -13.60 -3.14 26.45
CA MET A 1 -13.09 -3.89 25.29
C MET A 1 -12.30 -2.89 24.45
N ASN A 2 -10.99 -3.08 24.27
CA ASN A 2 -10.16 -2.13 23.53
C ASN A 2 -10.11 -2.61 22.07
N GLN A 3 -10.64 -1.81 21.14
CA GLN A 3 -10.70 -2.14 19.72
C GLN A 3 -9.92 -1.11 18.90
N ASN A 4 -9.00 -1.59 18.07
CA ASN A 4 -8.32 -0.80 17.05
C ASN A 4 -8.26 -1.67 15.79
N SER A 5 -9.10 -1.35 14.81
CA SER A 5 -9.23 -2.07 13.55
C SER A 5 -9.43 -1.08 12.42
N TRP A 6 -8.67 -1.24 11.34
CA TRP A 6 -8.79 -0.48 10.10
C TRP A 6 -8.88 -1.45 8.93
N ASN A 7 -9.82 -1.20 8.02
CA ASN A 7 -10.00 -1.95 6.79
C ASN A 7 -10.06 -0.97 5.63
N GLY A 8 -9.33 -1.23 4.56
CA GLY A 8 -9.35 -0.37 3.39
C GLY A 8 -8.72 -1.04 2.17
N ALA A 9 -9.13 -0.57 1.00
CA ALA A 9 -8.56 -1.01 -0.27
C ALA A 9 -8.21 0.20 -1.14
N GLY A 10 -7.13 0.09 -1.90
CA GLY A 10 -6.65 1.20 -2.69
C GLY A 10 -5.48 0.80 -3.58
N ARG A 11 -4.90 1.78 -4.26
CA ARG A 11 -3.75 1.55 -5.15
C ARG A 11 -2.47 2.16 -4.60
N LEU A 12 -1.37 1.45 -4.76
CA LEU A 12 -0.06 1.97 -4.39
C LEU A 12 0.29 3.19 -5.25
N THR A 13 0.72 4.28 -4.62
CA THR A 13 1.12 5.51 -5.35
C THR A 13 2.52 5.38 -5.96
N LYS A 14 3.35 4.51 -5.37
CA LYS A 14 4.72 4.18 -5.76
C LYS A 14 5.05 2.75 -5.32
N ASP A 15 6.16 2.21 -5.81
CA ASP A 15 6.66 0.92 -5.37
C ASP A 15 6.96 0.93 -3.85
N ALA A 16 6.80 -0.23 -3.21
CA ALA A 16 7.06 -0.36 -1.79
C ALA A 16 8.56 -0.28 -1.48
N GLU A 17 8.88 0.40 -0.38
CA GLU A 17 10.24 0.54 0.13
C GLU A 17 10.49 -0.56 1.16
N PHE A 18 11.42 -1.46 0.85
CA PHE A 18 11.88 -2.48 1.79
C PHE A 18 13.04 -1.96 2.62
N THR A 19 12.94 -2.13 3.93
CA THR A 19 13.97 -1.74 4.88
C THR A 19 13.98 -2.70 6.06
N THR A 20 15.00 -2.60 6.90
CA THR A 20 15.09 -3.37 8.14
C THR A 20 15.07 -2.40 9.30
N THR A 21 14.23 -2.68 10.29
CA THR A 21 14.16 -1.87 11.51
C THR A 21 15.47 -1.97 12.29
N LYS A 22 15.72 -1.04 13.21
CA LYS A 22 16.88 -1.09 14.14
C LYS A 22 16.96 -2.39 14.96
N LYS A 23 15.85 -3.11 15.11
CA LYS A 23 15.75 -4.40 15.81
C LYS A 23 16.00 -5.62 14.90
N GLY A 24 16.37 -5.40 13.64
CA GLY A 24 16.60 -6.48 12.67
C GLY A 24 15.34 -7.05 12.03
N THR A 25 14.15 -6.50 12.32
CA THR A 25 12.90 -6.99 11.72
C THR A 25 12.71 -6.42 10.31
N PRO A 26 12.49 -7.25 9.28
CA PRO A 26 12.11 -6.80 7.94
C PRO A 26 10.85 -5.93 7.98
N MET A 27 10.84 -4.87 7.19
CA MET A 27 9.73 -3.93 7.08
C MET A 27 9.56 -3.51 5.62
N SER A 28 8.32 -3.48 5.13
CA SER A 28 7.99 -2.83 3.86
C SER A 28 7.01 -1.71 4.11
N LYS A 29 7.31 -0.54 3.54
CA LYS A 29 6.55 0.70 3.68
C LYS A 29 6.06 1.15 2.33
N PHE A 30 4.78 1.43 2.23
CA PHE A 30 4.17 1.93 1.00
C PHE A 30 3.04 2.90 1.30
N ARG A 31 2.66 3.69 0.29
CA ARG A 31 1.61 4.70 0.37
C ARG A 31 0.46 4.29 -0.52
N LEU A 32 -0.74 4.28 0.05
CA LEU A 32 -1.98 3.85 -0.58
C LEU A 32 -2.85 5.06 -0.89
N ALA A 33 -3.35 5.14 -2.12
CA ALA A 33 -4.45 6.01 -2.51
C ALA A 33 -5.76 5.23 -2.33
N VAL A 34 -6.57 5.65 -1.36
CA VAL A 34 -7.88 5.08 -1.05
C VAL A 34 -8.93 6.10 -1.46
N ASN A 35 -9.70 5.76 -2.49
CA ASN A 35 -10.78 6.62 -2.96
C ASN A 35 -12.01 6.43 -2.08
N ASP A 36 -12.72 7.52 -1.79
CA ASP A 36 -14.05 7.41 -1.20
C ASP A 36 -15.03 6.75 -2.20
N ARG A 37 -16.16 6.25 -1.70
CA ARG A 37 -17.19 5.57 -2.49
C ARG A 37 -17.69 6.41 -3.67
N ARG A 38 -17.75 7.73 -3.50
CA ARG A 38 -18.17 8.68 -4.54
C ARG A 38 -17.03 9.17 -5.42
N MET A 39 -15.79 8.78 -5.11
CA MET A 39 -14.56 9.25 -5.77
C MET A 39 -14.33 10.76 -5.70
N ASP A 40 -15.03 11.45 -4.78
CA ASP A 40 -14.90 12.89 -4.59
C ASP A 40 -13.55 13.24 -3.95
N ASP A 41 -13.08 12.40 -3.02
CA ASP A 41 -11.82 12.58 -2.30
C ASP A 41 -10.96 11.31 -2.28
N THR A 42 -9.65 11.52 -2.22
CA THR A 42 -8.65 10.44 -2.11
C THR A 42 -7.85 10.61 -0.83
N LEU A 43 -7.95 9.61 0.05
CA LEU A 43 -7.11 9.51 1.23
C LEU A 43 -5.77 8.87 0.86
N PHE A 44 -4.68 9.56 1.20
CA PHE A 44 -3.33 9.04 1.03
C PHE A 44 -2.75 8.60 2.36
N ILE A 45 -2.70 7.29 2.60
CA ILE A 45 -2.28 6.72 3.88
C ILE A 45 -1.00 5.89 3.73
N ASN A 46 -0.12 5.98 4.74
CA ASN A 46 1.06 5.13 4.81
C ASN A 46 0.71 3.80 5.47
N VAL A 47 1.23 2.71 4.92
CA VAL A 47 1.07 1.36 5.46
C VAL A 47 2.45 0.78 5.76
N LEU A 48 2.56 0.10 6.90
CA LEU A 48 3.72 -0.66 7.32
C LEU A 48 3.33 -2.13 7.42
N CYS A 49 4.09 -3.00 6.76
CA CYS A 49 4.05 -4.44 7.00
C CYS A 49 5.42 -4.93 7.49
N PHE A 50 5.42 -5.99 8.29
CA PHE A 50 6.62 -6.48 8.97
C PHE A 50 6.86 -7.98 8.75
N GLY A 51 8.09 -8.41 9.02
CA GLY A 51 8.49 -9.81 9.04
C GLY A 51 8.29 -10.52 7.70
N LYS A 52 7.83 -11.77 7.76
CA LYS A 52 7.63 -12.62 6.58
C LYS A 52 6.67 -12.02 5.54
N MET A 53 5.67 -11.27 5.98
CA MET A 53 4.74 -10.58 5.08
C MET A 53 5.45 -9.50 4.27
N ALA A 54 6.33 -8.73 4.90
CA ALA A 54 7.15 -7.74 4.20
C ALA A 54 8.06 -8.42 3.17
N GLU A 55 8.76 -9.49 3.55
CA GLU A 55 9.67 -10.20 2.63
C GLU A 55 8.94 -10.80 1.42
N SER A 56 7.78 -11.41 1.66
CA SER A 56 7.05 -12.15 0.63
C SER A 56 6.29 -11.23 -0.32
N LEU A 57 5.71 -10.13 0.19
CA LEU A 57 4.86 -9.25 -0.61
C LEU A 57 5.62 -8.11 -1.28
N ASN A 58 6.75 -7.66 -0.72
CA ASN A 58 7.46 -6.50 -1.26
C ASN A 58 7.76 -6.58 -2.77
N PRO A 59 8.17 -7.72 -3.36
CA PRO A 59 8.38 -7.84 -4.80
C PRO A 59 7.12 -7.63 -5.65
N MET A 60 5.94 -7.81 -5.07
CA MET A 60 4.64 -7.69 -5.75
C MET A 60 3.94 -6.35 -5.48
N LEU A 61 4.44 -5.59 -4.50
CA LEU A 61 3.90 -4.29 -4.08
C LEU A 61 4.47 -3.16 -4.97
N LEU A 62 4.00 -3.16 -6.22
CA LEU A 62 4.39 -2.20 -7.25
C LEU A 62 3.40 -1.03 -7.35
N LYS A 63 3.86 0.09 -7.92
CA LYS A 63 3.04 1.26 -8.25
C LYS A 63 1.79 0.84 -9.03
N GLY A 64 0.65 1.38 -8.61
CA GLY A 64 -0.65 1.12 -9.22
C GLY A 64 -1.28 -0.22 -8.86
N ARG A 65 -0.57 -1.13 -8.15
CA ARG A 65 -1.14 -2.40 -7.67
C ARG A 65 -2.30 -2.10 -6.74
N LEU A 66 -3.44 -2.74 -6.99
CA LEU A 66 -4.58 -2.72 -6.07
C LEU A 66 -4.28 -3.65 -4.90
N VAL A 67 -4.51 -3.18 -3.68
CA VAL A 67 -4.36 -3.99 -2.46
C VAL A 67 -5.52 -3.73 -1.51
N SER A 68 -5.94 -4.77 -0.81
CA SER A 68 -6.86 -4.69 0.33
C SER A 68 -6.09 -5.01 1.59
N ILE A 69 -6.38 -4.28 2.67
CA ILE A 69 -5.58 -4.30 3.88
C ILE A 69 -6.51 -4.32 5.09
N THR A 70 -6.19 -5.22 6.01
CA THR A 70 -6.74 -5.26 7.36
C THR A 70 -5.61 -5.01 8.34
N GLY A 71 -5.82 -4.12 9.30
CA GLY A 71 -4.77 -3.76 10.25
C GLY A 71 -5.24 -2.82 11.34
N LYS A 72 -4.32 -2.01 11.85
CA LYS A 72 -4.54 -1.13 13.00
C LYS A 72 -3.97 0.25 12.72
N LEU A 73 -4.69 1.27 13.15
CA LEU A 73 -4.18 2.65 13.10
C LEU A 73 -3.07 2.81 14.14
N LYS A 74 -1.95 3.39 13.74
CA LYS A 74 -0.84 3.71 14.62
C LYS A 74 -0.36 5.13 14.37
N ILE A 75 -0.11 5.85 15.45
CA ILE A 75 0.52 7.16 15.42
C ILE A 75 1.89 7.00 16.05
N ASP A 76 2.94 7.29 15.27
CA ASP A 76 4.32 7.28 15.76
C ASP A 76 4.83 8.73 15.81
N ASP A 77 5.28 9.15 16.99
CA ASP A 77 5.92 10.44 17.19
C ASP A 77 7.41 10.35 16.88
N TYR A 78 7.94 11.32 16.15
CA TYR A 78 9.35 11.43 15.77
C TYR A 78 9.79 12.89 15.78
N GLU A 79 11.08 13.14 15.96
CA GLU A 79 11.67 14.47 15.81
C GLU A 79 12.24 14.60 14.40
N ASP A 80 11.95 15.72 13.73
CA ASP A 80 12.61 16.07 12.48
C ASP A 80 14.04 16.59 12.71
N GLU A 81 14.78 16.78 11.62
CA GLU A 81 16.18 17.25 11.69
C GLU A 81 16.34 18.61 12.39
N ASN A 82 15.24 19.38 12.50
CA ASN A 82 15.19 20.67 13.17
C ASN A 82 14.68 20.57 14.62
N GLN A 83 14.67 19.36 15.22
CA GLN A 83 14.19 19.08 16.57
C GLN A 83 12.71 19.39 16.82
N ASN A 84 11.87 19.47 15.78
CA ASN A 84 10.43 19.63 15.97
C ASN A 84 9.76 18.28 16.15
N LYS A 85 8.88 18.19 17.13
CA LYS A 85 8.02 17.01 17.33
C LYS A 85 7.01 16.91 16.19
N ARG A 86 7.01 15.77 15.51
CA ARG A 86 6.09 15.41 14.44
C ARG A 86 5.40 14.10 14.79
N SER A 87 4.18 13.94 14.31
CA SER A 87 3.43 12.69 14.41
C SER A 87 3.19 12.13 13.02
N SER A 88 3.43 10.83 12.83
CA SER A 88 3.13 10.11 11.59
C SER A 88 1.99 9.16 11.83
N VAL A 89 0.90 9.34 11.09
CA VAL A 89 -0.23 8.40 11.06
C VAL A 89 0.07 7.32 10.03
N CYS A 90 0.01 6.07 10.44
CA CYS A 90 0.19 4.91 9.58
C CYS A 90 -0.78 3.78 9.94
N ILE A 91 -0.97 2.86 9.00
CA ILE A 91 -1.62 1.57 9.25
C ILE A 91 -0.54 0.52 9.43
N MET A 92 -0.57 -0.17 10.56
CA MET A 92 0.17 -1.41 10.72
C MET A 92 -0.68 -2.55 10.18
N ALA A 93 -0.28 -3.13 9.06
CA ALA A 93 -1.03 -4.18 8.40
C ALA A 93 -0.87 -5.52 9.14
N ASP A 94 -2.00 -6.18 9.41
CA ASP A 94 -2.05 -7.56 9.91
C ASP A 94 -2.25 -8.54 8.73
N GLU A 95 -3.04 -8.14 7.72
CA GLU A 95 -3.32 -8.91 6.52
C GLU A 95 -3.33 -8.01 5.27
N ILE A 96 -2.76 -8.52 4.17
CA ILE A 96 -2.75 -7.84 2.87
C ILE A 96 -3.19 -8.84 1.81
N SER A 97 -4.21 -8.47 1.03
CA SER A 97 -4.64 -9.20 -0.15
C SER A 97 -4.27 -8.41 -1.41
N LEU A 98 -3.62 -9.08 -2.36
CA LEU A 98 -3.18 -8.47 -3.62
C LEU A 98 -4.30 -8.58 -4.66
N GLY A 99 -4.66 -7.44 -5.25
CA GLY A 99 -5.49 -7.39 -6.45
C GLY A 99 -4.72 -7.83 -7.70
N PRO A 100 -5.31 -7.66 -8.90
CA PRO A 100 -4.69 -8.05 -10.16
C PRO A 100 -3.41 -7.27 -10.43
N ASP A 101 -2.49 -7.92 -11.15
CA ASP A 101 -1.21 -7.34 -11.50
C ASP A 101 -1.35 -6.22 -12.54
N PRO A 102 -0.83 -5.00 -12.27
CA PRO A 102 -0.96 -3.87 -13.18
C PRO A 102 -0.29 -4.12 -14.54
N SER A 103 0.81 -4.88 -14.59
CA SER A 103 1.50 -5.21 -15.85
C SER A 103 0.67 -6.14 -16.74
N THR A 104 -0.19 -6.98 -16.13
CA THR A 104 -1.07 -7.89 -16.87
C THR A 104 -2.29 -7.18 -17.46
N ILE A 105 -2.70 -6.04 -16.90
CA ILE A 105 -3.84 -5.26 -17.39
C ILE A 105 -3.48 -4.57 -18.72
N THR A 106 -2.27 -4.00 -18.83
CA THR A 106 -1.82 -3.29 -20.04
C THR A 106 -1.74 -4.19 -21.28
N LYS A 107 -1.45 -5.49 -21.12
CA LYS A 107 -1.35 -6.45 -22.24
C LYS A 107 -2.68 -6.82 -22.89
N ARG A 108 -3.82 -6.63 -22.21
CA ARG A 108 -5.14 -7.05 -22.73
C ARG A 108 -5.79 -6.05 -23.68
N THR A 109 -5.33 -4.80 -23.74
CA THR A 109 -5.96 -3.75 -24.55
C THR A 109 -5.34 -3.63 -25.95
N THR A 110 -4.27 -4.37 -26.27
CA THR A 110 -3.52 -4.25 -27.55
C THR A 110 -3.72 -5.41 -28.52
N SER A 111 -4.65 -6.32 -28.25
CA SER A 111 -4.92 -7.48 -29.11
C SER A 111 -6.39 -7.61 -29.45
N GLU A 112 -7.00 -6.58 -30.05
CA GLU A 112 -8.36 -6.67 -30.60
C GLU A 112 -8.70 -5.56 -31.63
N ASP A 113 -7.75 -5.14 -32.48
CA ASP A 113 -8.06 -4.33 -33.67
C ASP A 113 -7.09 -4.72 -34.80
N GLY A 114 -7.41 -5.83 -35.48
CA GLY A 114 -6.56 -6.38 -36.54
C GLY A 114 -7.27 -7.24 -37.58
N SER A 115 -8.60 -7.17 -37.67
CA SER A 115 -9.33 -7.76 -38.79
C SER A 115 -10.42 -6.81 -39.27
N SER A 116 -10.10 -5.99 -40.28
CA SER A 116 -11.13 -5.43 -41.17
C SER A 116 -11.54 -6.48 -42.18
N PRO A 117 -12.82 -6.85 -42.26
CA PRO A 117 -13.42 -7.30 -43.51
C PRO A 117 -14.13 -6.11 -44.19
N PHE A 118 -13.85 -5.97 -45.49
CA PHE A 118 -14.33 -4.99 -46.48
C PHE A 118 -13.51 -3.72 -46.66
#